data_AF-A0A968WW13-F1
#
_entry.id   AF-A0A968WW13-F1
#
_cell.length_a   1.000
_cell.length_b   1.000
_cell.length_c   1.000
_cell.angle_alpha   90.00
_cell.angle_beta   90.00
_cell.angle_gamma   90.00
#
_symmetry.space_group_name_H-M   'P 1'
#
loop_
_entity.id
_entity.type
_entity.pdbx_description
1 polymer ?
#
loop_
_entity_poly.entity_id
_entity_poly.type
_entity_poly.pdbx_seq_one_letter_code
_entity_poly.pdbx_strand_id
1 'polypeptide(L)'
;MPPNVAGWDWGQGWINTNTLLTRYNLAGFITKGSAESAKIVPDNQMKIPKMGKVGKNVGRGWQGPDYEKIAPRPMRENSSELVDLLIFRFFQNPLPEKARSSFIEYADSKRGVIFTNKEVAELCHLMLSTPYYQLT
;
A
#
# COMPACT_ATOMS: atom_id res chain seq x y z
N MET A 1 31.27 -1.24 27.80
CA MET A 1 30.18 -1.74 26.95
C MET A 1 28.88 -1.38 27.67
N PRO A 2 27.96 -0.59 27.07
CA PRO A 2 26.74 -0.22 27.79
C PRO A 2 25.81 -1.45 27.90
N PRO A 3 25.07 -1.56 29.01
CA PRO A 3 24.45 -2.81 29.44
C PRO A 3 23.15 -3.12 28.68
N ASN A 4 22.95 -4.42 28.53
CA ASN A 4 21.80 -5.15 28.02
C ASN A 4 20.44 -4.67 28.60
N VAL A 5 19.54 -4.20 27.75
CA VAL A 5 18.12 -3.96 28.12
C VAL A 5 17.24 -5.02 27.43
N ALA A 6 16.93 -6.05 28.21
CA ALA A 6 15.78 -6.96 28.14
C ALA A 6 15.32 -7.48 26.76
N GLY A 7 15.81 -8.65 26.36
CA GLY A 7 15.04 -9.65 25.58
C GLY A 7 14.44 -9.17 24.25
N TRP A 8 14.97 -8.09 23.70
CA TRP A 8 14.44 -7.39 22.56
C TRP A 8 15.14 -7.98 21.31
N ASP A 9 14.37 -8.48 20.35
CA ASP A 9 14.85 -9.30 19.23
C ASP A 9 15.62 -8.44 18.21
N TRP A 10 16.90 -8.16 18.48
CA TRP A 10 17.81 -7.30 17.70
C TRP A 10 18.03 -7.76 16.23
N GLY A 11 17.25 -8.73 15.72
CA GLY A 11 17.32 -9.20 14.34
C GLY A 11 16.65 -8.28 13.32
N GLN A 12 16.68 -8.68 12.04
CA GLN A 12 16.03 -7.98 10.91
C GLN A 12 14.50 -7.78 11.08
N GLY A 13 13.87 -8.40 12.09
CA GLY A 13 12.47 -8.22 12.43
C GLY A 13 12.17 -6.98 13.28
N TRP A 14 13.19 -6.31 13.83
CA TRP A 14 12.98 -5.15 14.67
C TRP A 14 12.50 -3.94 13.86
N ILE A 15 11.22 -3.61 14.02
CA ILE A 15 10.62 -2.41 13.47
C ILE A 15 10.17 -1.51 14.62
N ASN A 16 10.57 -0.23 14.60
CA ASN A 16 10.00 0.75 15.53
C ASN A 16 8.71 1.34 14.94
N THR A 17 7.89 1.98 15.79
CA THR A 17 6.59 2.57 15.38
C THR A 17 6.73 3.58 14.24
N ASN A 18 7.83 4.34 14.21
CA ASN A 18 8.07 5.34 13.17
C ASN A 18 8.32 4.68 11.79
N THR A 19 9.11 3.60 11.76
CA THR A 19 9.36 2.82 10.56
C THR A 19 8.11 2.09 10.08
N LEU A 20 7.28 1.58 11.00
CA LEU A 20 5.98 0.98 10.64
C LEU A 20 5.04 2.00 9.99
N LEU A 21 4.91 3.18 10.60
CA LEU A 21 4.07 4.27 10.08
C LEU A 21 4.57 4.77 8.72
N THR A 22 5.89 4.91 8.58
CA THR A 22 6.53 5.30 7.32
C THR A 22 6.25 4.27 6.22
N ARG A 23 6.34 2.97 6.54
CA ARG A 23 6.01 1.89 5.59
C ARG A 23 4.55 1.96 5.14
N TYR A 24 3.63 2.09 6.08
CA TYR A 24 2.20 2.19 5.79
C TYR A 24 1.88 3.39 4.89
N ASN A 25 2.44 4.56 5.22
CA ASN A 25 2.24 5.79 4.45
C ASN A 25 2.88 5.69 3.06
N LEU A 26 4.10 5.14 2.96
CA LEU A 26 4.79 4.93 1.70
C LEU A 26 4.01 3.97 0.80
N ALA A 27 3.54 2.84 1.33
CA ALA A 27 2.70 1.88 0.62
C ALA A 27 1.41 2.54 0.12
N GLY A 28 0.77 3.38 0.94
CA GLY A 28 -0.40 4.16 0.56
C GLY A 28 -0.12 5.18 -0.54
N PHE A 29 0.97 5.92 -0.44
CA PHE A 29 1.38 6.87 -1.46
C PHE A 29 1.65 6.18 -2.80
N ILE A 30 2.40 5.08 -2.79
CA ILE A 30 2.74 4.34 -4.01
C ILE A 30 1.50 3.76 -4.65
N THR A 31 0.61 3.12 -3.88
CA THR A 31 -0.52 2.38 -4.46
C THR A 31 -1.70 3.29 -4.82
N LYS A 32 -2.10 4.22 -3.95
CA LYS A 32 -3.33 5.02 -4.14
C LYS A 32 -3.07 6.41 -4.70
N GLY A 33 -1.82 6.84 -4.69
CA GLY A 33 -1.47 8.19 -5.12
C GLY A 33 -1.83 9.27 -4.10
N SER A 34 -1.29 10.46 -4.30
CA SER A 34 -1.54 11.63 -3.43
C SER A 34 -2.91 12.28 -3.67
N ALA A 35 -3.64 11.83 -4.69
CA ALA A 35 -4.89 12.47 -5.13
C ALA A 35 -6.11 12.07 -4.29
N GLU A 36 -6.14 10.88 -3.69
CA GLU A 36 -7.22 10.50 -2.75
C GLU A 36 -7.10 11.22 -1.40
N SER A 37 -5.88 11.44 -0.90
CA SER A 37 -5.62 12.20 0.34
C SER A 37 -6.03 13.68 0.26
N ALA A 38 -6.14 14.24 -0.95
CA ALA A 38 -6.55 15.62 -1.16
C ALA A 38 -8.08 15.85 -1.06
N LYS A 39 -8.89 14.78 -0.92
CA LYS A 39 -10.37 14.88 -0.90
C LYS A 39 -10.98 15.07 0.50
N ILE A 40 -10.17 15.11 1.57
CA ILE A 40 -10.65 15.18 2.98
C ILE A 40 -10.33 16.54 3.63
N VAL A 41 -10.43 17.64 2.89
CA VAL A 41 -10.54 18.97 3.52
C VAL A 41 -11.94 19.49 3.20
N PRO A 42 -12.91 19.40 4.12
CA PRO A 42 -14.18 20.09 3.93
C PRO A 42 -13.89 21.58 3.77
N ASP A 43 -14.43 22.15 2.70
CA ASP A 43 -14.36 23.55 2.31
C ASP A 43 -15.07 24.44 3.34
N ASN A 44 -14.54 24.52 4.56
CA ASN A 44 -15.00 25.51 5.52
C ASN A 44 -14.22 26.79 5.25
N GLN A 45 -14.93 27.72 4.62
CA GLN A 45 -14.50 29.03 4.16
C GLN A 45 -13.60 29.76 5.17
N MET A 46 -12.28 29.67 5.00
CA MET A 46 -11.35 30.70 5.50
C MET A 46 -10.83 31.49 4.32
N LYS A 47 -11.32 32.73 4.19
CA LYS A 47 -10.84 33.72 3.22
C LYS A 47 -9.43 34.16 3.63
N ILE A 48 -8.41 33.48 3.11
CA ILE A 48 -7.02 33.91 3.21
C ILE A 48 -6.74 34.93 2.10
N PRO A 49 -6.13 36.11 2.39
CA PRO A 49 -5.89 37.14 1.39
C PRO A 49 -4.95 36.67 0.28
N LYS A 50 -5.27 37.08 -0.96
CA LYS A 50 -4.63 36.69 -2.22
C LYS A 50 -3.12 36.99 -2.22
N MET A 51 -2.30 35.97 -1.97
CA MET A 51 -0.90 35.95 -2.38
C MET A 51 -0.80 35.42 -3.83
N GLY A 52 0.11 35.99 -4.62
CA GLY A 52 0.18 35.94 -6.08
C GLY A 52 0.02 34.56 -6.75
N LYS A 53 -0.39 34.59 -8.02
CA LYS A 53 -0.57 33.43 -8.90
C LYS A 53 0.75 32.65 -9.06
N VAL A 54 1.04 31.76 -8.11
CA VAL A 54 2.00 30.68 -8.29
C VAL A 54 1.42 29.74 -9.35
N GLY A 55 2.23 29.44 -10.36
CA GLY A 55 1.80 28.82 -11.62
C GLY A 55 0.92 27.58 -11.46
N LYS A 56 -0.06 27.46 -12.37
CA LYS A 56 -0.94 26.29 -12.55
C LYS A 56 -0.17 25.05 -13.03
N ASN A 57 0.83 24.60 -12.27
CA ASN A 57 1.50 23.31 -12.47
C ASN A 57 1.13 22.29 -11.37
N VAL A 58 0.00 22.46 -10.68
CA VAL A 58 -0.54 21.49 -9.70
C VAL A 58 -1.32 20.38 -10.42
N GLY A 59 -0.79 19.88 -11.54
CA GLY A 59 -1.55 19.16 -12.55
C GLY A 59 -1.33 17.65 -12.66
N ARG A 60 -0.33 17.05 -11.99
CA ARG A 60 -0.13 15.60 -12.01
C ARG A 60 0.40 15.11 -10.67
N GLY A 61 -0.46 15.11 -9.66
CA GLY A 61 -0.23 14.27 -8.49
C GLY A 61 -0.11 12.80 -8.94
N TRP A 62 0.84 12.06 -8.39
CA TRP A 62 0.95 10.61 -8.60
C TRP A 62 -0.42 9.97 -8.31
N GLN A 63 -0.98 9.21 -9.27
CA GLN A 63 -2.29 8.56 -9.17
C GLN A 63 -2.19 7.05 -8.85
N GLY A 64 -0.98 6.58 -8.54
CA GLY A 64 -0.68 5.17 -8.44
C GLY A 64 -0.13 4.58 -9.76
N PRO A 65 0.29 3.31 -9.72
CA PRO A 65 0.83 2.59 -10.86
C PRO A 65 -0.26 2.15 -11.84
N ASP A 66 0.18 1.73 -13.03
CA ASP A 66 -0.69 1.09 -14.02
C ASP A 66 -1.03 -0.36 -13.59
N TYR A 67 -2.20 -0.51 -12.96
CA TYR A 67 -2.65 -1.78 -12.41
C TYR A 67 -3.01 -2.83 -13.46
N GLU A 68 -3.24 -2.46 -14.72
CA GLU A 68 -3.47 -3.44 -15.79
C GLU A 68 -2.18 -4.20 -16.11
N LYS A 69 -1.01 -3.58 -15.92
CA LYS A 69 0.30 -4.23 -16.06
C LYS A 69 0.70 -5.06 -14.86
N ILE A 70 0.23 -4.70 -13.67
CA ILE A 70 0.57 -5.39 -12.41
C ILE A 70 -0.38 -6.58 -12.18
N ALA A 71 -1.67 -6.39 -12.43
CA ALA A 71 -2.72 -7.39 -12.24
C ALA A 71 -3.66 -7.37 -13.46
N PRO A 72 -3.38 -8.17 -14.50
CA PRO A 72 -4.23 -8.24 -15.69
C PRO A 72 -5.65 -8.73 -15.38
N ARG A 73 -6.64 -8.28 -16.15
CA ARG A 73 -8.05 -8.64 -15.95
C ARG A 73 -8.36 -10.13 -15.80
N PRO A 74 -7.78 -11.05 -16.59
CA PRO A 74 -8.07 -12.48 -16.44
C PRO A 74 -7.72 -13.01 -15.04
N MET A 75 -6.63 -12.51 -14.46
CA MET A 75 -6.17 -12.97 -13.15
C MET A 75 -7.01 -12.39 -12.01
N ARG A 76 -7.71 -11.29 -12.25
CA ARG A 76 -8.65 -10.70 -11.29
C ARG A 76 -9.93 -11.53 -11.11
N GLU A 77 -10.18 -12.48 -11.99
CA GLU A 77 -11.25 -13.46 -11.88
C GLU A 77 -10.87 -14.65 -10.97
N ASN A 78 -9.61 -14.77 -10.56
CA ASN A 78 -9.19 -15.79 -9.61
C ASN A 78 -8.34 -15.15 -8.51
N SER A 79 -8.94 -14.96 -7.34
CA SER A 79 -8.29 -14.34 -6.18
C SER A 79 -7.01 -15.08 -5.77
N SER A 80 -6.97 -16.40 -5.91
CA SER A 80 -5.77 -17.19 -5.63
C SER A 80 -4.63 -16.85 -6.60
N GLU A 81 -4.91 -16.85 -7.91
CA GLU A 81 -3.89 -16.56 -8.93
C GLU A 81 -3.41 -15.09 -8.85
N LEU A 82 -4.33 -14.17 -8.57
CA LEU A 82 -4.00 -12.77 -8.34
C LEU A 82 -3.04 -12.62 -7.16
N VAL A 83 -3.36 -13.26 -6.03
CA VAL A 83 -2.52 -13.22 -4.84
C VAL A 83 -1.16 -13.86 -5.15
N ASP A 84 -1.11 -15.02 -5.79
CA ASP A 84 0.14 -15.68 -6.14
C ASP A 84 1.05 -14.83 -7.04
N LEU A 85 0.47 -14.11 -8.01
CA LEU A 85 1.23 -13.18 -8.85
C LEU A 85 1.78 -12.01 -8.05
N LEU A 86 0.96 -11.39 -7.19
CA LEU A 86 1.40 -10.29 -6.35
C LEU A 86 2.44 -10.76 -5.31
N ILE A 87 2.30 -11.99 -4.82
CA ILE A 87 3.30 -12.61 -3.94
C ILE A 87 4.63 -12.70 -4.66
N PHE A 88 4.66 -13.32 -5.83
CA PHE A 88 5.85 -13.43 -6.66
C PHE A 88 6.50 -12.07 -6.97
N ARG A 89 5.69 -11.02 -7.15
CA ARG A 89 6.18 -9.70 -7.55
C ARG A 89 6.71 -8.87 -6.38
N PHE A 90 6.10 -8.96 -5.20
CA PHE A 90 6.46 -8.13 -4.05
C PHE A 90 7.34 -8.85 -3.04
N PHE A 91 7.15 -10.15 -2.89
CA PHE A 91 7.91 -10.96 -1.96
C PHE A 91 8.92 -11.78 -2.76
N GLN A 92 10.19 -11.51 -2.53
CA GLN A 92 11.31 -12.23 -3.17
C GLN A 92 11.41 -13.70 -2.72
N ASN A 93 10.50 -14.15 -1.85
CA ASN A 93 10.43 -15.49 -1.28
C ASN A 93 8.98 -15.96 -1.14
N PRO A 94 8.72 -17.28 -1.18
CA PRO A 94 7.39 -17.82 -0.91
C PRO A 94 6.97 -17.49 0.52
N LEU A 95 5.70 -17.08 0.67
CA LEU A 95 5.10 -16.77 1.96
C LEU A 95 4.60 -18.06 2.65
N PRO A 96 4.54 -18.07 3.99
CA PRO A 96 3.83 -19.11 4.73
C PRO A 96 2.37 -19.21 4.28
N GLU A 97 1.85 -20.43 4.19
CA GLU A 97 0.48 -20.70 3.71
C GLU A 97 -0.58 -19.91 4.49
N LYS A 98 -0.40 -19.76 5.81
CA LYS A 98 -1.29 -18.93 6.64
C LYS A 98 -1.38 -17.49 6.17
N ALA A 99 -0.25 -16.87 5.82
CA ALA A 99 -0.23 -15.47 5.36
C ALA A 99 -0.87 -15.35 3.97
N ARG A 100 -0.58 -16.31 3.08
CA ARG A 100 -1.20 -16.40 1.76
C ARG A 100 -2.72 -16.51 1.85
N SER A 101 -3.24 -17.41 2.68
CA SER A 101 -4.68 -17.62 2.86
C SER A 101 -5.40 -16.36 3.36
N SER A 102 -4.79 -15.60 4.27
CA SER A 102 -5.35 -14.32 4.72
C SER A 102 -5.45 -13.27 3.61
N PHE A 103 -4.50 -13.25 2.65
CA PHE A 103 -4.60 -12.34 1.50
C PHE A 103 -5.69 -12.77 0.52
N ILE A 104 -5.87 -14.08 0.32
CA ILE A 104 -6.96 -14.62 -0.51
C ILE A 104 -8.31 -14.28 0.11
N GLU A 105 -8.48 -14.53 1.41
CA GLU A 105 -9.71 -14.19 2.14
C GLU A 105 -10.02 -12.69 2.06
N TYR A 106 -9.01 -11.83 2.22
CA TYR A 106 -9.17 -10.39 2.02
C TYR A 106 -9.61 -10.07 0.58
N ALA A 107 -8.95 -10.64 -0.43
CA ALA A 107 -9.31 -10.41 -1.83
C ALA A 107 -10.74 -10.85 -2.12
N ASP A 108 -11.16 -12.02 -1.63
CA ASP A 108 -12.53 -12.53 -1.77
C ASP A 108 -13.55 -11.65 -1.04
N SER A 109 -13.23 -11.14 0.16
CA SER A 109 -14.12 -10.24 0.90
C SER A 109 -14.35 -8.90 0.20
N LYS A 110 -13.37 -8.46 -0.60
CA LYS A 110 -13.40 -7.20 -1.36
C LYS A 110 -13.87 -7.39 -2.79
N ARG A 111 -13.97 -8.63 -3.24
CA ARG A 111 -14.43 -8.98 -4.57
C ARG A 111 -15.92 -8.73 -4.65
N GLY A 112 -16.29 -7.55 -5.13
CA GLY A 112 -17.64 -7.28 -5.62
C GLY A 112 -17.92 -8.07 -6.91
N VAL A 113 -18.56 -7.45 -7.89
CA VAL A 113 -18.83 -8.09 -9.20
C VAL A 113 -17.56 -8.21 -10.05
N ILE A 114 -16.61 -7.27 -9.92
CA ILE A 114 -15.34 -7.23 -10.66
C ILE A 114 -14.26 -6.67 -9.72
N PHE A 115 -13.08 -7.30 -9.67
CA PHE A 115 -11.95 -6.77 -8.92
C PHE A 115 -11.35 -5.54 -9.65
N THR A 116 -11.64 -4.34 -9.16
CA THR A 116 -11.29 -3.07 -9.81
C THR A 116 -9.84 -2.67 -9.54
N ASN A 117 -9.31 -1.69 -10.28
CA ASN A 117 -7.97 -1.13 -10.00
C ASN A 117 -7.85 -0.58 -8.56
N LYS A 118 -8.96 -0.11 -7.97
CA LYS A 118 -8.96 0.38 -6.60
C LYS A 118 -8.79 -0.75 -5.59
N GLU A 119 -9.46 -1.87 -5.79
CA GLU A 119 -9.32 -3.06 -4.94
C GLU A 119 -7.92 -3.69 -5.09
N VAL A 120 -7.36 -3.70 -6.30
CA VAL A 120 -5.96 -4.08 -6.52
C VAL A 120 -5.02 -3.15 -5.76
N ALA A 121 -5.25 -1.83 -5.80
CA ALA A 121 -4.45 -0.87 -5.03
C ALA A 121 -4.53 -1.11 -3.52
N GLU A 122 -5.72 -1.44 -2.99
CA GLU A 122 -5.92 -1.78 -1.59
C GLU A 122 -5.22 -3.07 -1.19
N LEU A 123 -5.28 -4.11 -2.01
CA LEU A 123 -4.57 -5.37 -1.78
C LEU A 123 -3.05 -5.16 -1.82
N CYS A 124 -2.54 -4.42 -2.81
CA CYS A 124 -1.13 -4.06 -2.89
C CYS A 124 -0.69 -3.26 -1.67
N HIS A 125 -1.50 -2.29 -1.22
CA HIS A 125 -1.22 -1.53 0.00
C HIS A 125 -1.08 -2.48 1.19
N LEU A 126 -2.04 -3.37 1.40
CA LEU A 126 -2.04 -4.32 2.51
C LEU A 126 -0.77 -5.18 2.48
N MET A 127 -0.43 -5.76 1.32
CA MET A 127 0.74 -6.62 1.16
C MET A 127 2.05 -5.87 1.47
N LEU A 128 2.22 -4.65 0.94
CA LEU A 128 3.41 -3.83 1.16
C LEU A 128 3.54 -3.31 2.61
N SER A 129 2.42 -3.20 3.33
CA SER A 129 2.39 -2.80 4.75
C SER A 129 2.69 -3.96 5.71
N THR A 130 2.76 -5.21 5.23
CA THR A 130 3.05 -6.37 6.08
C THR A 130 4.53 -6.47 6.48
N PRO A 131 4.85 -7.15 7.60
CA PRO A 131 6.25 -7.39 8.01
C PRO A 131 7.02 -8.24 7.00
N TYR A 132 6.34 -9.11 6.25
CA TYR A 132 6.94 -9.96 5.23
C TYR A 132 7.53 -9.16 4.06
N TYR A 133 7.02 -7.95 3.83
CA TYR A 133 7.58 -7.07 2.81
C TYR A 133 8.82 -6.39 3.40
N GLN A 134 9.99 -6.86 2.98
CA GLN A 134 11.28 -6.34 3.38
C GLN A 134 11.99 -5.79 2.13
N LEU A 135 12.40 -4.52 2.21
CA LEU A 135 13.32 -3.94 1.23
C LEU A 135 14.71 -4.52 1.54
N THR A 136 15.13 -5.51 0.77
CA THR A 136 16.50 -6.05 0.80
C THR A 136 17.45 -5.17 0.01
#